data_AF-C7X9U6-F1
#
_entry.id   AF-C7X9U6-F1
#
_cell.length_a   1.000
_cell.length_b   1.000
_cell.length_c   1.000
_cell.angle_alpha   90.00
_cell.angle_beta   90.00
_cell.angle_gamma   90.00
#
_symmetry.space_group_name_H-M   'P 1'
#
loop_
_entity.id
_entity.type
_entity.pdbx_description
1 polymer ?
#
loop_
_entity_poly.entity_id
_entity_poly.type
_entity_poly.pdbx_seq_one_letter_code
_entity_poly.pdbx_strand_id
1 'polypeptide(L)' 'MITAVIAEKPSVAKDIANVLNVRERHDGYLSGNGYLVT' A
#
# COMPACT_ATOMS: atom_id res chain seq x y z
N MET A 1 9.54 -7.25 9.84
CA MET A 1 8.30 -7.96 9.49
C MET A 1 7.50 -7.03 8.60
N ILE A 2 6.94 -7.51 7.50
CA ILE A 2 6.16 -6.71 6.55
C ILE A 2 4.70 -7.13 6.66
N THR A 3 3.80 -6.15 6.78
CA THR A 3 2.35 -6.39 6.81
C THR A 3 1.76 -6.15 5.42
N ALA A 4 1.14 -7.16 4.84
CA ALA A 4 0.43 -7.04 3.58
C ALA A 4 -1.01 -6.58 3.82
N VAL A 5 -1.45 -5.57 3.05
CA VAL A 5 -2.81 -5.04 3.04
C VAL A 5 -3.37 -5.23 1.65
N ILE A 6 -4.44 -6.00 1.53
CA ILE A 6 -5.14 -6.26 0.26
C ILE A 6 -6.42 -5.42 0.24
N ALA A 7 -6.56 -4.55 -0.74
CA ALA A 7 -7.73 -3.71 -0.92
C ALA A 7 -8.67 -4.27 -2.00
N GLU A 8 -9.95 -3.95 -1.89
CA GLU A 8 -10.97 -4.38 -2.86
C GLU A 8 -10.85 -3.71 -4.24
N LYS A 9 -10.17 -2.55 -4.32
CA LYS A 9 -9.97 -1.78 -5.55
C LYS A 9 -8.78 -0.84 -5.43
N PRO A 10 -8.14 -0.43 -6.54
CA PRO A 10 -6.93 0.38 -6.52
C PRO A 10 -7.05 1.73 -5.79
N SER A 11 -8.24 2.37 -5.83
CA SER A 11 -8.45 3.64 -5.13
C SER A 11 -8.35 3.47 -3.61
N VAL A 12 -8.83 2.35 -3.06
CA VAL A 12 -8.78 2.05 -1.62
C VAL A 12 -7.35 1.73 -1.20
N ALA A 13 -6.60 0.97 -2.00
CA ALA A 13 -5.17 0.74 -1.77
C ALA A 13 -4.39 2.06 -1.67
N LYS A 14 -4.70 3.01 -2.56
CA LYS A 14 -4.05 4.32 -2.58
C LYS A 14 -4.37 5.16 -1.34
N ASP A 15 -5.64 5.19 -0.90
CA ASP A 15 -6.04 5.91 0.30
C ASP A 15 -5.40 5.33 1.56
N ILE A 16 -5.35 4.00 1.67
CA ILE A 16 -4.67 3.31 2.77
C ILE A 16 -3.16 3.62 2.77
N ALA A 17 -2.51 3.52 1.61
CA ALA A 17 -1.09 3.83 1.47
C ALA A 17 -0.77 5.27 1.90
N ASN A 18 -1.63 6.24 1.58
CA ASN A 18 -1.48 7.63 2.02
C ASN A 18 -1.52 7.77 3.55
N VAL A 19 -2.47 7.11 4.22
CA VAL A 19 -2.58 7.12 5.70
C VAL A 19 -1.38 6.44 6.35
N LEU A 20 -0.89 5.34 5.76
CA LEU A 20 0.27 4.59 6.24
C LEU A 20 1.62 5.23 5.85
N ASN A 21 1.60 6.39 5.17
CA ASN A 21 2.77 7.10 4.66
C ASN A 21 3.69 6.21 3.78
N VAL A 22 3.07 5.34 2.99
CA VAL A 22 3.68 4.45 2.00
C VAL A 22 3.90 5.26 0.72
N ARG A 23 5.16 5.39 0.27
CA ARG A 23 5.53 6.31 -0.82
C ARG A 23 6.17 5.63 -2.03
N GLU A 24 6.67 4.41 -1.88
CA GLU A 24 7.27 3.69 -2.99
C GLU A 24 6.16 3.03 -3.81
N ARG A 25 6.22 3.24 -5.12
CA ARG A 25 5.24 2.72 -6.08
C ARG A 25 5.92 1.70 -6.97
N HIS A 26 5.25 0.56 -7.10
CA HIS A 26 5.64 -0.54 -7.97
C HIS A 26 4.55 -0.81 -8.99
N ASP A 27 4.82 -1.75 -9.90
CA ASP A 27 3.79 -2.25 -10.80
C ASP A 27 2.84 -3.16 -10.02
N GLY A 28 1.62 -2.66 -9.79
CA GLY A 28 0.55 -3.39 -9.10
C GLY A 28 0.44 -3.19 -7.58
N TYR A 29 1.41 -2.55 -6.90
CA TYR A 29 1.34 -2.33 -5.45
C TYR A 29 2.17 -1.13 -4.96
N LEU A 30 1.98 -0.75 -3.70
CA LEU A 30 2.69 0.33 -2.99
C LEU A 30 3.43 -0.27 -1.78
N SER A 31 4.64 0.20 -1.49
CA SER A 31 5.39 -0.25 -0.31
C SER A 31 6.13 0.87 0.43
N GLY A 32 6.44 0.61 1.69
CA GLY A 32 7.08 1.57 2.59
C GLY A 32 6.54 1.48 4.00
N ASN A 33 7.26 2.03 4.97
CA ASN A 33 6.86 2.07 6.38
C ASN A 33 6.48 0.70 6.98
N GLY A 34 7.06 -0.40 6.46
CA GLY A 34 6.75 -1.77 6.89
C GLY A 34 5.47 -2.38 6.29
N TYR A 35 4.82 -1.68 5.35
CA TYR A 35 3.60 -2.13 4.68
C TYR A 35 3.83 -2.41 3.20
N LEU A 36 3.08 -3.38 2.69
CA LEU A 36 2.83 -3.61 1.28
C LEU A 36 1.32 -3.49 1.08
N VAL A 37 0.89 -2.59 0.20
CA VAL A 37 -0.53 -2.32 -0.06
C VAL A 37 -0.81 -2.59 -1.53
N THR A 38 -1.74 -3.50 -1.82
CA THR A 38 -2.13 -3.90 -3.18
C THR A 38 -3.63 -3.99 -3.34
#